data_AF-A0A8S4QTG8-F1
#
_entry.id   AF-A0A8S4QTG8-F1
#
_cell.length_a   1.000
_cell.length_b   1.000
_cell.length_c   1.000
_cell.angle_alpha   90.00
_cell.angle_beta   90.00
_cell.angle_gamma   90.00
#
_symmetry.space_group_name_H-M   'P 1'
#
loop_
_entity.id
_entity.type
_entity.pdbx_description
1 polymer ?
#
loop_
_entity_poly.entity_id
_entity_poly.type
_entity_poly.pdbx_seq_one_letter_code
_entity_poly.pdbx_strand_id
1 'polypeptide(L)' 'VKIAVYYESLCPDSKKFITSQLAPVWRDLRGGVKVKLVPYGKSTHDKINGKWQFTCHHGEDECYGNK' A
#
# COMPACT_ATOMS: atom_id res chain seq x y z
N VAL A 1 -15.51 5.43 -11.43
CA VAL A 1 -14.22 6.08 -11.05
C VAL A 1 -13.19 5.02 -10.69
N LYS A 2 -11.92 5.20 -11.05
CA LYS A 2 -10.82 4.30 -10.68
C LYS A 2 -9.86 5.04 -9.76
N ILE A 3 -9.48 4.42 -8.63
CA ILE A 3 -8.56 4.99 -7.65
C ILE A 3 -7.44 3.98 -7.41
N ALA A 4 -6.19 4.42 -7.47
CA ALA A 4 -5.04 3.64 -7.05
C ALA A 4 -4.45 4.27 -5.79
N VAL A 5 -4.23 3.47 -4.75
CA VAL A 5 -3.68 3.93 -3.48
C VAL A 5 -2.34 3.24 -3.27
N TYR A 6 -1.28 4.05 -3.27
CA TYR A 6 0.07 3.61 -2.96
C TYR A 6 0.31 3.87 -1.47
N TYR A 7 0.63 2.81 -0.73
CA TYR A 7 0.69 2.88 0.74
C TYR A 7 1.81 2.01 1.28
N GLU A 8 2.17 2.23 2.55
CA GLU A 8 3.10 1.39 3.30
C GLU A 8 2.33 0.64 4.39
N SER A 9 2.58 -0.66 4.55
CA SER A 9 1.82 -1.52 5.46
C SER A 9 1.96 -1.12 6.94
N LEU A 10 3.08 -0.53 7.36
CA LEU A 10 3.30 -0.10 8.74
C LEU A 10 3.09 1.40 8.98
N CYS A 11 3.05 2.24 7.94
CA CYS A 11 2.82 3.67 8.07
C CYS A 11 1.46 3.98 8.74
N PRO A 12 1.44 4.72 9.88
CA PRO A 12 0.20 5.07 10.59
C PRO A 12 -0.81 5.84 9.73
N ASP A 13 -0.34 6.78 8.90
CA ASP A 13 -1.20 7.60 8.06
C ASP A 13 -1.81 6.79 6.92
N SER A 14 -1.04 5.87 6.33
CA SER A 14 -1.54 4.91 5.34
C SER A 14 -2.69 4.08 5.92
N LYS A 15 -2.48 3.50 7.11
CA LYS A 15 -3.52 2.73 7.83
C LYS A 15 -4.75 3.58 8.12
N LYS A 16 -4.55 4.80 8.61
CA LYS A 16 -5.64 5.72 8.95
C LYS A 16 -6.45 6.12 7.71
N PHE A 17 -5.81 6.46 6.60
CA PHE A 17 -6.49 6.77 5.35
C PHE A 17 -7.33 5.60 4.85
N ILE A 18 -6.73 4.40 4.78
CA ILE A 18 -7.42 3.21 4.27
C ILE A 18 -8.63 2.86 5.14
N THR A 19 -8.44 2.81 6.47
CA THR A 19 -9.49 2.33 7.40
C THR A 19 -10.57 3.37 7.66
N SER A 20 -10.19 4.65 7.82
CA SER A 20 -11.11 5.69 8.29
C SER A 20 -11.74 6.50 7.16
N GLN A 21 -11.13 6.52 5.96
CA GLN A 21 -11.63 7.34 4.84
C GLN A 21 -12.00 6.48 3.63
N LEU A 22 -11.08 5.65 3.15
CA LEU A 22 -11.29 4.89 1.91
C LEU A 22 -12.31 3.76 2.06
N ALA A 23 -12.18 2.94 3.11
CA ALA A 23 -13.04 1.77 3.31
C ALA A 23 -14.53 2.13 3.48
N PRO A 24 -14.92 3.16 4.26
CA PRO A 24 -16.31 3.61 4.31
C PRO A 24 -16.84 4.07 2.95
N VAL A 25 -16.09 4.92 2.23
CA VAL A 25 -16.51 5.43 0.92
C VAL A 25 -16.66 4.31 -0.11
N TRP A 26 -15.73 3.35 -0.13
CA TRP A 26 -15.81 2.20 -1.03
C TRP A 26 -17.03 1.32 -0.71
N ARG A 27 -17.36 1.15 0.57
CA ARG A 27 -18.52 0.39 1.02
C ARG A 27 -19.83 1.06 0.61
N ASP A 28 -19.90 2.38 0.71
CA ASP A 28 -21.12 3.15 0.45
C ASP A 28 -21.34 3.38 -1.07
N LEU A 29 -20.27 3.38 -1.86
CA LEU A 29 -20.30 3.57 -3.32
C LEU A 29 -19.98 2.29 -4.11
N ARG A 30 -20.29 1.11 -3.56
CA ARG A 30 -20.03 -0.18 -4.23
C ARG A 30 -20.60 -0.16 -5.66
N GLY A 31 -19.74 -0.41 -6.64
CA GLY A 31 -20.08 -0.41 -8.08
C GLY A 31 -19.68 0.85 -8.84
N GLY A 32 -19.62 2.01 -8.17
CA GLY A 32 -19.18 3.28 -8.77
C GLY A 32 -17.67 3.52 -8.69
N VAL A 33 -17.02 2.93 -7.68
CA VAL A 33 -15.59 3.12 -7.39
C VAL A 33 -14.85 1.78 -7.48
N LYS A 34 -13.83 1.74 -8.35
CA LYS A 34 -12.87 0.62 -8.45
C LYS A 34 -11.57 1.03 -7.77
N VAL A 35 -11.24 0.41 -6.65
CA VAL A 35 -10.04 0.69 -5.87
C VAL A 35 -8.97 -0.36 -6.17
N LYS A 36 -7.75 0.09 -6.44
CA LYS A 36 -6.54 -0.73 -6.49
C LYS A 36 -5.64 -0.31 -5.34
N LEU A 37 -5.33 -1.24 -4.45
CA LEU A 37 -4.34 -1.04 -3.39
C LEU A 37 -2.97 -1.52 -3.91
N VAL A 38 -1.95 -0.68 -3.74
CA VAL A 38 -0.57 -0.97 -4.17
C VAL A 38 0.36 -0.80 -2.97
N PRO A 39 0.69 -1.90 -2.27
CA PRO A 39 1.62 -1.85 -1.15
C PRO A 39 3.05 -1.68 -1.67
N TYR A 40 3.61 -0.47 -1.51
CA TYR A 40 4.97 -0.15 -1.91
C TYR A 40 5.42 1.13 -1.21
N GLY A 41 4.65 2.21 -1.37
CA GLY A 41 4.88 3.47 -0.67
C GLY A 41 6.30 4.00 -0.85
N LYS A 42 7.03 4.15 0.26
CA LYS A 42 8.43 4.64 0.30
C LYS A 42 9.49 3.54 0.17
N SER A 43 9.09 2.30 -0.12
CA SER A 43 10.06 1.25 -0.40
C SER A 43 10.97 1.62 -1.57
N THR A 44 12.22 1.19 -1.51
CA THR A 44 13.16 1.19 -2.63
C THR A 44 13.46 -0.26 -3.01
N HIS A 45 14.03 -0.46 -4.20
CA HIS A 45 14.43 -1.79 -4.64
C HIS A 45 15.66 -1.75 -5.53
N ASP A 46 16.47 -2.79 -5.41
CA ASP A 46 17.69 -2.98 -6.18
C ASP A 46 17.75 -4.41 -6.71
N LYS A 47 18.45 -4.58 -7.84
CA LYS A 47 18.66 -5.90 -8.44
C LYS A 47 20.03 -6.43 -8.03
N ILE A 48 20.05 -7.35 -7.08
CA ILE A 48 21.28 -7.97 -6.57
C ILE A 48 21.30 -9.44 -7.00
N ASN A 49 22.35 -9.86 -7.71
CA ASN A 49 22.50 -11.22 -8.24
C ASN A 49 21.27 -11.72 -9.02
N GLY A 50 20.67 -10.83 -9.82
CA GLY A 50 19.49 -11.14 -10.63
C GLY A 50 18.16 -11.17 -9.89
N LYS A 51 18.16 -11.00 -8.55
CA LYS A 51 16.95 -10.98 -7.71
C LYS A 51 16.63 -9.55 -7.28
N TRP A 52 15.34 -9.22 -7.22
CA TRP A 52 14.89 -7.99 -6.60
C TRP A 52 15.01 -8.10 -5.09
N GLN A 53 15.73 -7.16 -4.48
CA GLN A 53 15.70 -6.91 -3.05
C GLN A 53 14.98 -5.59 -2.80
N PHE A 54 14.18 -5.56 -1.75
CA PHE A 54 13.40 -4.41 -1.35
C PHE A 54 13.91 -3.89 -0.02
N THR A 55 13.93 -2.57 0.13
CA THR A 55 14.21 -1.90 1.39
C THR A 55 13.00 -1.04 1.74
N CYS A 56 12.46 -1.22 2.94
CA CYS A 56 11.26 -0.51 3.40
C CYS A 56 11.60 0.51 4.48
N HIS A 57 10.76 1.53 4.61
CA HIS A 57 11.00 2.65 5.51
C HIS A 57 10.89 2.23 6.99
N HIS A 58 9.97 1.31 7.32
CA HIS A 58 9.82 0.76 8.66
C HIS A 58 10.43 -0.66 8.82
N GLY A 59 11.44 -0.99 8.00
CA GLY A 59 12.19 -2.24 8.12
C GLY A 59 11.51 -3.48 7.53
N GLU A 60 12.04 -4.66 7.89
CA GLU A 60 11.65 -5.94 7.28
C GLU A 60 10.18 -6.32 7.52
N ASP A 61 9.61 -5.97 8.67
CA ASP A 61 8.21 -6.26 8.98
C ASP A 61 7.26 -5.51 8.02
N GLU A 62 7.62 -4.27 7.63
CA GLU A 62 6.87 -3.54 6.61
C GLU A 62 7.06 -4.16 5.23
N CYS A 63 8.26 -4.59 4.89
CA CYS A 63 8.53 -5.31 3.64
C CYS A 63 7.76 -6.63 3.57
N TYR A 64 7.60 -7.34 4.69
CA TYR A 64 6.75 -8.51 4.78
C TYR A 64 5.28 -8.13 4.58
N GLY A 65 4.81 -7.06 5.23
CA GLY A 65 3.44 -6.57 5.06
C GLY A 65 3.14 -5.95 3.68
N ASN A 66 4.17 -5.58 2.91
CA ASN A 66 4.03 -5.03 1.57
C ASN A 66 4.04 -6.11 0.45
N LYS A 67 4.46 -7.35 0.75
CA LYS A 67 4.48 -8.48 -0.20
C LYS A 67 3.07 -9.05 -0.41
#